data_AF-A0A8H8SWQ7-F1
#
_entry.id   AF-A0A8H8SWQ7-F1
#
_cell.length_a   1.000
_cell.length_b   1.000
_cell.length_c   1.000
_cell.angle_alpha   90.00
_cell.angle_beta   90.00
_cell.angle_gamma   90.00
#
_symmetry.space_group_name_H-M   'P 1'
#
loop_
_entity.id
_entity.type
_entity.pdbx_description
1 polymer ?
#
loop_
_entity_poly.entity_id
_entity_poly.type
_entity_poly.pdbx_seq_one_letter_code
_entity_poly.pdbx_strand_id
1 'polypeptide(L)'
;MTIPANVLEANHIADTLAQEWKEAESALRMTKERMAGTRGTIPKYSIGEKVWLDAKNVNIWLNSNKLDPKRLGPFEITKKISSHVYCLKLPATLKIHNVFYVGLLSKSHKSPSQPFPDQPPPETIEGEEEYKVEQILDSKRQWGKWFYLIKWKGYGPEDNSWEPEELLEHSQEEISRFNKSQLKKACDSAKSL
;
A
#
# COMPACT_ATOMS: atom_id res chain seq x y z
N MET A 1 -61.58 6.75 -36.04
CA MET A 1 -60.92 7.40 -34.89
C MET A 1 -59.46 7.00 -34.89
N THR A 2 -58.60 7.84 -35.43
CA THR A 2 -57.14 7.66 -35.45
C THR A 2 -56.59 8.22 -34.14
N ILE A 3 -56.00 7.36 -33.31
CA ILE A 3 -55.32 7.77 -32.06
C ILE A 3 -53.93 8.28 -32.47
N PRO A 4 -53.59 9.57 -32.32
CA PRO A 4 -52.24 10.04 -32.59
C PRO A 4 -51.31 9.53 -31.48
N ALA A 5 -50.45 8.58 -31.83
CA ALA A 5 -49.37 8.15 -30.96
C ALA A 5 -48.44 9.34 -30.68
N ASN A 6 -48.06 9.53 -29.42
CA ASN A 6 -47.18 10.59 -28.94
C ASN A 6 -45.72 10.33 -29.35
N VAL A 7 -45.44 10.45 -30.65
CA VAL A 7 -44.11 10.25 -31.26
C VAL A 7 -43.03 11.17 -30.66
N LEU A 8 -43.44 12.32 -30.09
CA LEU A 8 -42.52 13.32 -29.54
C LEU A 8 -41.89 12.87 -28.20
N GLU A 9 -42.65 12.15 -27.37
CA GLU A 9 -42.19 11.68 -26.06
C GLU A 9 -41.22 10.50 -26.20
N ALA A 10 -41.42 9.64 -27.21
CA ALA A 10 -40.49 8.55 -27.54
C ALA A 10 -39.13 9.06 -28.02
N ASN A 11 -39.10 10.12 -28.82
CA ASN A 11 -37.84 10.73 -29.28
C ASN A 11 -37.09 11.39 -28.13
N HIS A 12 -37.79 12.11 -27.25
CA HIS A 12 -37.18 12.72 -26.07
C HIS A 12 -36.55 11.67 -25.14
N ILE A 13 -37.22 10.54 -24.92
CA ILE A 13 -36.66 9.43 -24.12
C ILE A 13 -35.42 8.83 -24.81
N ALA A 14 -35.45 8.65 -26.13
CA ALA A 14 -34.31 8.15 -26.89
C ALA A 14 -33.10 9.08 -26.79
N ASP A 15 -33.32 10.40 -26.87
CA ASP A 15 -32.28 11.42 -26.72
C ASP A 15 -31.71 11.44 -25.29
N THR A 16 -32.56 11.29 -24.26
CA THR A 16 -32.09 11.20 -22.87
C THR A 16 -31.22 9.97 -22.64
N LEU A 17 -31.63 8.81 -23.16
CA LEU A 17 -30.83 7.59 -23.04
C LEU A 17 -29.49 7.78 -23.75
N ALA A 18 -29.48 8.32 -24.98
CA ALA A 18 -28.24 8.56 -25.72
C ALA A 18 -27.27 9.49 -24.96
N GLN A 19 -27.80 10.50 -24.28
CA GLN A 19 -27.01 11.41 -23.44
C GLN A 19 -26.44 10.69 -22.21
N GLU A 20 -27.25 9.90 -21.50
CA GLU A 20 -26.79 9.10 -20.35
C GLU A 20 -25.72 8.08 -20.76
N TRP A 21 -25.88 7.41 -21.89
CA TRP A 21 -24.88 6.48 -22.44
C TRP A 21 -23.55 7.20 -22.73
N LYS A 22 -23.62 8.38 -23.33
CA LYS A 22 -22.44 9.20 -23.64
C LYS A 22 -21.73 9.69 -22.37
N GLU A 23 -22.48 10.05 -21.34
CA GLU A 23 -21.94 10.42 -20.04
C GLU A 23 -21.27 9.22 -19.37
N ALA A 24 -21.92 8.05 -19.35
CA ALA A 24 -21.37 6.81 -18.83
C ALA A 24 -20.07 6.40 -19.54
N GLU A 25 -20.03 6.48 -20.88
CA GLU A 25 -18.82 6.22 -21.67
C GLU A 25 -17.69 7.19 -21.33
N SER A 26 -18.00 8.47 -21.19
CA SER A 26 -17.01 9.49 -20.84
C SER A 26 -16.45 9.27 -19.42
N ALA A 27 -17.30 8.90 -18.46
CA ALA A 27 -16.90 8.58 -17.10
C ALA A 27 -16.04 7.31 -17.04
N LEU A 28 -16.41 6.28 -17.80
CA LEU A 28 -15.61 5.06 -17.96
C LEU A 28 -14.24 5.38 -18.58
N ARG A 29 -14.20 6.23 -19.61
CA ARG A 29 -12.94 6.67 -20.25
C ARG A 29 -12.05 7.41 -19.28
N MET A 30 -12.58 8.40 -18.56
CA MET A 30 -11.83 9.17 -17.56
C MET A 30 -11.32 8.28 -16.42
N THR A 31 -12.12 7.31 -15.99
CA THR A 31 -11.71 6.33 -14.96
C THR A 31 -10.59 5.45 -15.49
N LYS A 32 -10.68 4.96 -16.73
CA LYS A 32 -9.63 4.17 -17.40
C LYS A 32 -8.33 4.95 -17.52
N GLU A 33 -8.37 6.23 -17.87
CA GLU A 33 -7.21 7.12 -17.97
C GLU A 33 -6.54 7.34 -16.61
N ARG A 34 -7.34 7.66 -15.57
CA ARG A 34 -6.85 7.79 -14.19
C ARG A 34 -6.17 6.50 -13.70
N MET A 35 -6.80 5.35 -13.97
CA MET A 35 -6.29 4.04 -13.57
C MET A 35 -5.08 3.58 -14.42
N ALA A 36 -4.90 4.10 -15.63
CA ALA A 36 -3.77 3.77 -16.49
C ALA A 36 -2.45 4.31 -15.91
N GLY A 37 -2.48 5.49 -15.28
CA GLY A 37 -1.32 6.11 -14.61
C GLY A 37 -0.94 5.46 -13.29
N THR A 38 -1.86 4.73 -12.64
CA THR A 38 -1.63 4.02 -11.36
C THR A 38 -1.06 2.62 -11.55
N ARG A 39 -0.82 2.17 -12.79
CA ARG A 39 -0.26 0.84 -13.08
C ARG A 39 1.22 0.82 -12.71
N GLY A 40 1.49 0.61 -11.43
CA GLY A 40 2.81 0.25 -10.95
C GLY A 40 3.36 -0.94 -11.73
N THR A 41 4.68 -1.01 -11.84
CA THR A 41 5.40 -2.09 -12.51
C THR A 41 4.95 -3.43 -11.94
N ILE A 42 4.46 -4.33 -12.81
CA ILE A 42 3.98 -5.64 -12.38
C ILE A 42 5.15 -6.42 -11.78
N PRO A 43 5.08 -6.85 -10.51
CA PRO A 43 6.14 -7.62 -9.88
C PRO A 43 6.39 -8.92 -10.66
N LYS A 44 7.66 -9.22 -10.95
CA LYS A 44 8.05 -10.45 -11.63
C LYS A 44 8.69 -11.39 -10.61
N TYR A 45 8.27 -12.65 -10.65
CA TYR A 45 8.80 -13.72 -9.81
C TYR A 45 9.30 -14.87 -10.67
N SER A 46 10.27 -15.61 -10.13
CA SER A 46 10.83 -16.80 -10.78
C SER A 46 10.19 -18.07 -10.21
N ILE A 47 10.18 -19.14 -11.02
CA ILE A 47 9.77 -20.47 -10.56
C ILE A 47 10.75 -20.93 -9.48
N GLY A 48 10.25 -21.48 -8.37
CA GLY A 48 11.03 -21.85 -7.20
C GLY A 48 11.27 -20.73 -6.18
N GLU A 49 10.94 -19.47 -6.52
CA GLU A 49 11.04 -18.36 -5.56
C GLU A 49 9.99 -18.51 -4.46
N LYS A 50 10.38 -18.20 -3.22
CA LYS A 50 9.49 -18.18 -2.05
C LYS A 50 8.79 -16.82 -1.95
N VAL A 51 7.46 -16.84 -1.91
CA VAL A 51 6.63 -15.64 -1.85
C VAL A 51 5.59 -15.74 -0.74
N TRP A 52 5.29 -14.61 -0.13
CA TRP A 52 4.17 -14.47 0.80
C TRP A 52 2.87 -14.27 0.05
N LEU A 53 1.83 -14.98 0.47
CA LEU A 53 0.47 -14.82 -0.03
C LEU A 53 -0.33 -13.90 0.91
N ASP A 54 -0.92 -12.83 0.38
CA ASP A 54 -1.85 -11.96 1.13
C ASP A 54 -3.14 -12.73 1.44
N ALA A 55 -3.53 -12.73 2.72
CA ALA A 55 -4.66 -13.50 3.23
C ALA A 55 -6.02 -12.80 3.08
N LYS A 56 -6.07 -11.56 2.55
CA LYS A 56 -7.32 -10.76 2.42
C LYS A 56 -8.53 -11.52 1.87
N ASN A 57 -8.27 -12.44 0.94
CA ASN A 57 -9.31 -13.22 0.26
C ASN A 57 -9.17 -14.73 0.51
N VAL A 58 -8.43 -15.13 1.55
CA VAL A 58 -8.19 -16.54 1.87
C VAL A 58 -8.90 -16.84 3.17
N ASN A 59 -9.94 -17.67 3.10
CA ASN A 59 -10.65 -18.11 4.30
C ASN A 59 -9.82 -19.14 5.06
N ILE A 60 -8.99 -18.64 5.98
CA ILE A 60 -8.21 -19.43 6.93
C ILE A 60 -9.03 -19.52 8.22
N TRP A 61 -9.87 -20.53 8.35
CA TRP A 61 -10.68 -20.77 9.55
C TRP A 61 -9.78 -21.06 10.78
N LEU A 62 -9.20 -20.02 11.39
CA LEU A 62 -8.32 -20.12 12.56
C LEU A 62 -8.91 -19.51 13.83
N ASN A 63 -10.00 -18.73 13.73
CA ASN A 63 -11.06 -18.50 14.73
C ASN A 63 -11.68 -17.09 14.64
N SER A 64 -11.05 -16.09 13.98
CA SER A 64 -11.65 -14.76 13.71
C SER A 64 -10.79 -13.88 12.78
N ASN A 65 -11.43 -13.06 11.92
CA ASN A 65 -10.75 -12.13 10.98
C ASN A 65 -9.70 -11.20 11.62
N LYS A 66 -9.75 -10.95 12.94
CA LYS A 66 -8.81 -10.06 13.66
C LYS A 66 -7.52 -10.78 14.05
N LEU A 67 -7.58 -12.10 14.29
CA LEU A 67 -6.44 -12.92 14.68
C LEU A 67 -5.83 -13.68 13.49
N ASP A 68 -6.54 -13.70 12.35
CA ASP A 68 -6.06 -14.32 11.14
C ASP A 68 -4.80 -13.60 10.62
N PRO A 69 -3.72 -14.34 10.31
CA PRO A 69 -2.49 -13.73 9.82
C PRO A 69 -2.74 -13.03 8.47
N LYS A 70 -2.36 -11.75 8.37
CA LYS A 70 -2.51 -10.94 7.14
C LYS A 70 -1.75 -11.52 5.93
N ARG A 71 -0.68 -12.28 6.18
CA ARG A 71 0.13 -12.94 5.17
C ARG A 71 0.34 -14.40 5.56
N LEU A 72 0.12 -15.29 4.60
CA LEU A 72 0.34 -16.72 4.73
C LEU A 72 1.63 -17.10 4.05
N GLY A 73 2.44 -17.86 4.80
CA GLY A 73 3.62 -18.65 4.39
C GLY A 73 4.56 -18.04 3.34
N PRO A 74 5.87 -18.28 3.44
CA PRO A 74 6.67 -18.31 2.23
C PRO A 74 6.32 -19.58 1.44
N PHE A 75 5.46 -19.47 0.43
CA PHE A 75 5.13 -20.56 -0.48
C PHE A 75 5.99 -20.51 -1.74
N GLU A 76 6.37 -21.67 -2.26
CA GLU A 76 7.19 -21.77 -3.47
C GLU A 76 6.32 -21.65 -4.73
N ILE A 77 6.77 -20.84 -5.69
CA ILE A 77 6.13 -20.76 -7.00
C ILE A 77 6.44 -22.03 -7.80
N THR A 78 5.40 -22.81 -8.11
CA THR A 78 5.54 -24.04 -8.90
C THR A 78 5.49 -23.77 -10.39
N LYS A 79 4.62 -22.83 -10.83
CA LYS A 79 4.41 -22.55 -12.26
C LYS A 79 4.01 -21.10 -12.46
N LYS A 80 4.46 -20.50 -13.56
CA LYS A 80 3.95 -19.24 -14.07
C LYS A 80 2.94 -19.53 -15.18
N ILE A 81 1.67 -19.20 -14.97
CA ILE A 81 0.62 -19.38 -15.99
C ILE A 81 0.61 -18.18 -16.94
N SER A 82 0.69 -16.97 -16.39
CA SER A 82 0.61 -15.71 -17.13
C SER A 82 1.55 -14.68 -16.51
N SER A 83 1.67 -13.51 -17.16
CA SER A 83 2.38 -12.35 -16.59
C SER A 83 1.86 -11.96 -15.20
N HIS A 84 0.58 -12.22 -14.93
CA HIS A 84 -0.10 -11.83 -13.70
C HIS A 84 -0.55 -13.00 -12.81
N VAL A 85 -0.32 -14.26 -13.22
CA VAL A 85 -0.91 -15.42 -12.53
C VAL A 85 0.14 -16.50 -12.31
N TYR A 86 0.30 -16.91 -11.06
CA TYR A 86 1.27 -17.90 -10.61
C TYR A 86 0.59 -19.01 -9.79
N CYS A 87 1.13 -20.22 -9.89
CA CYS A 87 0.76 -21.35 -9.05
C CYS A 87 1.72 -21.47 -7.87
N LEU A 88 1.18 -21.64 -6.66
CA LEU A 88 1.96 -21.85 -5.43
C LEU A 88 1.91 -23.32 -4.97
N LYS A 89 2.97 -23.76 -4.31
CA LYS A 89 3.01 -25.05 -3.60
C LYS A 89 2.39 -24.87 -2.22
N LEU A 90 1.08 -25.10 -2.14
CA LEU A 90 0.33 -24.99 -0.88
C LEU A 90 0.36 -26.31 -0.09
N PRO A 91 0.37 -26.24 1.25
CA PRO A 91 0.21 -27.42 2.09
C PRO A 91 -1.20 -28.00 1.95
N ALA A 92 -1.34 -29.33 2.05
CA ALA A 92 -2.62 -30.02 1.90
C ALA A 92 -3.67 -29.63 2.96
N THR A 93 -3.25 -29.01 4.05
CA THR A 93 -4.13 -28.44 5.08
C THR A 93 -4.91 -27.23 4.57
N LEU A 94 -4.36 -26.46 3.64
CA LEU A 94 -5.01 -25.32 3.02
C LEU A 94 -5.81 -25.79 1.81
N LYS A 95 -7.12 -25.99 1.99
CA LYS A 95 -8.07 -26.38 0.93
C LYS A 95 -8.45 -25.20 0.02
N ILE A 96 -7.47 -24.48 -0.48
CA ILE A 96 -7.66 -23.34 -1.39
C ILE A 96 -7.03 -23.62 -2.74
N HIS A 97 -7.56 -23.01 -3.80
CA HIS A 97 -6.95 -23.12 -5.12
C HIS A 97 -5.54 -22.53 -5.10
N ASN A 98 -4.61 -23.21 -5.78
CA ASN A 98 -3.20 -22.85 -5.76
C ASN A 98 -2.81 -21.76 -6.79
N VAL A 99 -3.79 -21.19 -7.50
CA VAL A 99 -3.58 -20.21 -8.58
C VAL A 99 -3.90 -18.81 -8.06
N PHE A 100 -2.91 -17.92 -8.09
CA PHE A 100 -3.03 -16.58 -7.50
C PHE A 100 -2.59 -15.47 -8.45
N TYR A 101 -3.27 -14.33 -8.33
CA TYR A 101 -2.90 -13.08 -8.99
C TYR A 101 -1.63 -12.49 -8.35
N VAL A 102 -0.76 -11.93 -9.18
CA VAL A 102 0.55 -11.35 -8.81
C VAL A 102 0.46 -10.27 -7.73
N GLY A 103 -0.65 -9.52 -7.67
CA GLY A 103 -0.87 -8.50 -6.63
C GLY A 103 -1.19 -9.07 -5.25
N LEU A 104 -1.49 -10.36 -5.13
CA LEU A 104 -1.62 -11.06 -3.85
C LEU A 104 -0.29 -11.67 -3.40
N LEU A 105 0.76 -11.59 -4.22
CA LEU A 105 2.08 -12.14 -3.94
C LEU A 105 3.02 -11.02 -3.48
N SER A 106 3.88 -11.33 -2.54
CA SER A 106 4.92 -10.42 -2.06
C SER A 106 6.24 -11.19 -1.88
N LYS A 107 7.37 -10.55 -2.17
CA LYS A 107 8.68 -11.21 -2.07
C LYS A 107 8.96 -11.63 -0.63
N SER A 108 9.46 -12.85 -0.43
CA SER A 108 9.96 -13.27 0.88
C SER A 108 11.35 -12.69 1.10
N HIS A 109 11.43 -11.55 1.79
CA HIS A 109 12.70 -10.91 2.16
C HIS A 109 13.47 -11.64 3.27
N LYS A 110 13.01 -12.83 3.69
CA LYS A 110 13.61 -13.58 4.79
C LYS A 110 14.65 -14.55 4.25
N SER A 111 15.93 -14.21 4.41
CA SER A 111 17.01 -15.20 4.42
C SER A 111 16.65 -16.27 5.46
N PRO A 112 16.68 -17.58 5.14
CA PRO A 112 16.35 -18.62 6.11
C PRO A 112 17.24 -18.62 7.37
N SER A 113 18.39 -17.94 7.33
CA SER A 113 19.28 -17.70 8.47
C SER A 113 18.92 -16.47 9.33
N GLN A 114 18.07 -15.57 8.84
CA GLN A 114 17.75 -14.30 9.48
C GLN A 114 16.24 -14.00 9.38
N PRO A 115 15.47 -14.40 10.41
CA PRO A 115 14.02 -14.17 10.48
C PRO A 115 13.62 -12.69 10.50
N PHE A 116 14.57 -11.84 10.88
CA PHE A 116 14.52 -10.38 10.91
C PHE A 116 15.57 -9.86 9.93
N PRO A 117 15.30 -8.78 9.15
CA PRO A 117 16.38 -8.05 8.47
C PRO A 117 17.47 -7.68 9.49
N ASP A 118 18.70 -7.39 9.07
CA ASP A 118 19.77 -6.88 9.95
C ASP A 118 19.31 -5.59 10.65
N GLN A 119 18.56 -5.74 11.74
CA GLN A 119 18.15 -4.67 12.60
C GLN A 119 19.41 -4.27 13.35
N PRO A 120 19.86 -3.01 13.22
CA PRO A 120 20.96 -2.56 14.05
C PRO A 120 20.50 -2.70 15.52
N PRO A 121 21.33 -3.33 16.38
CA PRO A 121 21.02 -3.40 17.79
C PRO A 121 20.87 -1.97 18.35
N PRO A 122 20.00 -1.75 19.35
CA PRO A 122 19.90 -0.46 20.00
C PRO A 122 21.26 -0.07 20.60
N GLU A 123 21.59 1.22 20.51
CA GLU A 123 22.76 1.79 21.18
C GLU A 123 22.37 2.09 22.63
N THR A 124 23.12 1.56 23.61
CA THR A 124 22.88 1.92 25.01
C THR A 124 23.57 3.24 25.32
N ILE A 125 22.79 4.30 25.46
CA ILE A 125 23.26 5.64 25.85
C ILE A 125 22.64 5.92 27.22
N GLU A 126 23.49 6.25 28.21
CA GLU A 126 23.07 6.53 29.60
C GLU A 126 22.23 5.43 30.29
N GLY A 127 22.28 4.19 29.79
CA GLY A 127 21.53 3.06 30.34
C GLY A 127 20.15 2.87 29.71
N GLU A 128 19.76 3.71 28.76
CA GLU A 128 18.55 3.56 27.94
C GLU A 128 18.89 3.06 26.53
N GLU A 129 17.97 2.29 25.94
CA GLU A 129 18.11 1.77 24.58
C GLU A 129 17.67 2.83 23.56
N GLU A 130 18.60 3.34 22.78
CA GLU A 130 18.35 4.32 21.74
C GLU A 130 18.46 3.73 20.33
N TYR A 131 17.59 4.20 19.45
CA TYR A 131 17.53 3.78 18.05
C TYR A 131 17.91 4.94 17.14
N LYS A 132 18.75 4.67 16.13
CA LYS A 132 19.21 5.71 15.22
C LYS A 132 18.11 6.14 14.24
N VAL A 133 17.79 7.43 14.23
CA VAL A 133 16.87 8.03 13.26
C VAL A 133 17.51 8.07 11.88
N GLU A 134 16.83 7.55 10.86
CA GLU A 134 17.22 7.68 9.45
C GLU A 134 16.70 8.97 8.85
N GLN A 135 15.40 9.24 9.05
CA GLN A 135 14.74 10.41 8.47
C GLN A 135 13.43 10.72 9.22
N ILE A 136 13.09 12.00 9.33
CA ILE A 136 11.74 12.43 9.73
C ILE A 136 10.85 12.54 8.48
N LEU A 137 9.74 11.82 8.50
CA LEU A 137 8.80 11.74 7.38
C LEU A 137 7.70 12.79 7.47
N ASP A 138 7.21 13.05 8.68
CA ASP A 138 6.08 13.93 8.93
C ASP A 138 6.14 14.55 10.34
N SER A 139 5.38 15.61 10.57
CA SER A 139 5.21 16.23 11.88
C SER A 139 3.75 16.59 12.15
N LYS A 140 3.32 16.43 13.40
CA LYS A 140 1.98 16.80 13.85
C LYS A 140 2.02 17.39 15.25
N ARG A 141 1.00 18.19 15.58
CA ARG A 141 0.82 18.75 16.93
C ARG A 141 -0.38 18.09 17.60
N GLN A 142 -0.16 17.48 18.77
CA GLN A 142 -1.22 16.88 19.58
C GLN A 142 -1.07 17.32 21.05
N TRP A 143 -2.17 17.75 21.67
CA TRP A 143 -2.21 18.24 23.06
C TRP A 143 -1.14 19.29 23.38
N GLY A 144 -0.85 20.18 22.42
CA GLY A 144 0.15 21.23 22.59
C GLY A 144 1.59 20.79 22.35
N LYS A 145 1.88 19.49 22.26
CA LYS A 145 3.21 18.92 22.01
C LYS A 145 3.43 18.55 20.53
N TRP A 146 4.68 18.59 20.09
CA TRP A 146 5.08 18.13 18.76
C TRP A 146 5.38 16.63 18.75
N PHE A 147 4.91 15.96 17.71
CA PHE A 147 5.23 14.57 17.40
C PHE A 147 5.81 14.50 15.98
N TYR A 148 6.84 13.69 15.82
CA TYR A 148 7.51 13.45 14.56
C TYR A 148 7.37 11.99 14.15
N LEU A 149 7.04 11.76 12.87
CA LEU A 149 7.00 10.42 12.31
C LEU A 149 8.41 10.03 11.86
N ILE A 150 8.97 9.03 12.53
CA ILE A 150 10.36 8.63 12.36
C ILE A 150 10.46 7.42 11.45
N LYS A 151 11.38 7.51 10.49
CA LYS A 151 11.93 6.36 9.80
C LYS A 151 13.20 5.94 10.54
N TRP A 152 13.20 4.74 11.11
CA TRP A 152 14.33 4.20 11.85
C TRP A 152 15.37 3.59 10.90
N LYS A 153 16.66 3.78 11.20
CA LYS A 153 17.74 3.31 10.34
C LYS A 153 17.80 1.78 10.36
N GLY A 154 17.67 1.17 9.18
CA GLY A 154 17.72 -0.29 9.04
C GLY A 154 16.39 -1.00 9.32
N TYR A 155 15.32 -0.25 9.59
CA TYR A 155 13.98 -0.78 9.79
C TYR A 155 13.08 -0.47 8.58
N GLY A 156 12.03 -1.29 8.43
CA GLY A 156 11.07 -1.12 7.34
C GLY A 156 10.07 0.00 7.62
N PRO A 157 9.32 0.45 6.61
CA PRO A 157 8.25 1.43 6.81
C PRO A 157 7.14 0.95 7.76
N GLU A 158 7.03 -0.35 7.99
CA GLU A 158 6.15 -0.98 8.99
C GLU A 158 6.50 -0.61 10.44
N ASP A 159 7.76 -0.27 10.70
CA ASP A 159 8.28 0.03 12.04
C ASP A 159 8.28 1.54 12.33
N ASN A 160 7.83 2.37 11.39
CA ASN A 160 7.77 3.82 11.58
C ASN A 160 6.83 4.18 12.74
N SER A 161 7.29 5.01 13.67
CA SER A 161 6.54 5.41 14.86
C SER A 161 6.47 6.93 15.01
N TRP A 162 5.47 7.39 15.77
CA TRP A 162 5.30 8.81 16.12
C TRP A 162 5.92 9.06 17.49
N GLU A 163 7.08 9.71 17.52
CA GLU A 163 7.75 10.04 18.76
C GLU A 163 7.57 11.51 19.13
N PRO A 164 7.41 11.83 20.43
CA PRO A 164 7.42 13.21 20.92
C PRO A 164 8.80 13.86 20.71
N GLU A 165 8.80 15.18 20.53
CA GLU A 165 10.04 15.97 20.41
C GLU A 165 11.00 15.79 21.60
N GLU A 166 10.43 15.58 22.80
CA GLU A 166 11.15 15.35 24.05
C GLU A 166 12.04 14.08 24.01
N LEU A 167 11.70 13.07 23.20
CA LEU A 167 12.50 11.84 23.08
C LEU A 167 13.56 11.91 21.97
N LEU A 168 13.68 13.06 21.29
CA LEU A 168 14.56 13.25 20.13
C LEU A 168 15.73 14.18 20.42
N GLU A 169 16.19 14.21 21.66
CA GLU A 169 17.32 15.05 22.10
C GLU A 169 18.58 14.80 21.27
N HIS A 170 18.87 13.56 20.90
CA HIS A 170 20.03 13.19 20.08
C HIS A 170 19.79 13.29 18.56
N SER A 171 18.59 13.69 18.12
CA SER A 171 18.20 13.76 16.69
C SER A 171 17.82 15.17 16.22
N GLN A 172 18.27 16.21 16.94
CA GLN A 172 17.97 17.62 16.65
C GLN A 172 18.44 18.09 15.27
N GLU A 173 19.52 17.51 14.74
CA GLU A 173 19.99 17.80 13.39
C GLU A 173 18.95 17.38 12.34
N GLU A 174 18.28 16.26 12.55
CA GLU A 174 17.28 15.74 11.62
C GLU A 174 15.97 16.49 11.69
N ILE A 175 15.58 16.93 12.88
CA ILE A 175 14.47 17.88 13.08
C ILE A 175 14.76 19.18 12.33
N SER A 176 15.96 19.74 12.49
CA SER A 176 16.38 20.97 11.82
C SER A 176 16.39 20.83 10.29
N ARG A 177 16.89 19.70 9.78
CA ARG A 177 16.90 19.38 8.34
C ARG A 177 15.48 19.27 7.79
N PHE A 178 14.59 18.57 8.50
CA PHE A 178 13.18 18.42 8.13
C PHE A 178 12.48 19.78 8.09
N ASN A 179 12.59 20.58 9.15
CA ASN A 179 11.95 21.90 9.24
C ASN A 179 12.41 22.85 8.12
N LYS A 180 13.71 22.87 7.81
CA LYS A 180 14.25 23.64 6.66
C LYS A 180 13.62 23.20 5.34
N SER A 181 13.45 21.89 5.14
CA SER A 181 12.84 21.35 3.91
C SER A 181 11.37 21.74 3.78
N GLN A 182 10.61 21.75 4.90
CA GLN A 182 9.21 22.15 4.92
C GLN A 182 9.05 23.65 4.62
N LEU A 183 9.90 24.50 5.21
CA LEU A 183 9.90 25.94 4.94
C LEU A 183 10.21 26.25 3.46
N LYS A 184 11.15 25.52 2.86
CA LYS A 184 11.45 25.65 1.43
C LYS A 184 10.25 25.28 0.57
N LYS A 185 9.62 24.13 0.82
CA LYS A 185 8.40 23.70 0.11
C LYS A 185 7.27 24.72 0.24
N ALA A 186 7.06 25.27 1.43
CA ALA A 186 6.06 26.30 1.66
C ALA A 186 6.38 27.60 0.87
N CYS A 187 7.65 28.03 0.87
CA CYS A 187 8.10 29.20 0.11
C CYS A 187 7.94 29.00 -1.41
N ASP A 188 8.29 27.81 -1.92
CA ASP A 188 8.16 27.47 -3.34
C ASP A 188 6.68 27.37 -3.76
N SER A 189 5.82 26.80 -2.90
CA SER A 189 4.37 26.77 -3.12
C SER A 189 3.75 28.16 -3.14
N ALA A 190 4.23 29.08 -2.29
CA ALA A 190 3.74 30.45 -2.25
C ALA A 190 4.17 31.29 -3.46
N LYS A 191 5.28 30.93 -4.13
CA LYS A 191 5.75 31.58 -5.37
C LYS A 191 5.06 31.07 -6.64
N SER A 192 4.41 29.92 -6.55
CA SER A 192 3.70 29.26 -7.67
C SER A 192 2.21 29.64 -7.74
N LEU A 193 1.72 30.44 -6.79
CA LEU A 193 0.38 31.04 -6.75
C LEU A 193 0.43 32.46 -7.29
#